data_AF-A0A183HB95-F1
#
_entry.id   AF-A0A183HB95-F1
#
_cell.length_a   1.000
_cell.length_b   1.000
_cell.length_c   1.000
_cell.angle_alpha   90.00
_cell.angle_beta   90.00
_cell.angle_gamma   90.00
#
_symmetry.space_group_name_H-M   'P 1'
#
loop_
_entity.id
_entity.type
_entity.pdbx_description
1 polymer ?
#
loop_
_entity_poly.entity_id
_entity_poly.type
_entity_poly.pdbx_seq_one_letter_code
_entity_poly.pdbx_strand_id
1 'polypeptide(L)'
;MGLSSPSGSPSPSYKFPNMDEDAPGSSAQQFTIKTNTDMADDTEKSSYLDDAFTTSMLKKNDEALGKLQQAIDNNENFDIGFHRSMIDELEWIDSHYHDNFRDDVSLVDNVFACKFNNTTDVQDKIAICEEWLCFLAKIIPIATSRWLSHYQFSIYYTFHMLALVFRHYENKDEKKRFYKISLPLFKSLLQATNLIPETSEEIVNTKLDVLLSISFIAVQFYDVSDQEIVKYIEVSC
;
A
#
# COMPACT_ATOMS: atom_id res chain seq x y z
N MET A 1 3.66 -52.19 -19.01
CA MET A 1 2.55 -51.46 -19.66
C MET A 1 1.44 -51.29 -18.63
N GLY A 2 0.88 -50.09 -18.50
CA GLY A 2 -0.32 -49.84 -17.67
C GLY A 2 -0.30 -48.49 -16.96
N LEU A 3 -0.67 -47.44 -17.69
CA LEU A 3 -1.13 -46.16 -17.13
C LEU A 3 -2.52 -46.34 -16.49
N SER A 4 -2.84 -45.59 -15.42
CA SER A 4 -4.09 -44.80 -15.21
C SER A 4 -4.29 -44.36 -13.75
N SER A 5 -4.55 -43.06 -13.54
CA SER A 5 -5.10 -42.43 -12.31
C SER A 5 -6.66 -42.53 -12.27
N PRO A 6 -7.40 -41.75 -11.46
CA PRO A 6 -7.67 -41.82 -10.01
C PRO A 6 -9.18 -41.97 -9.70
N SER A 7 -9.59 -42.26 -8.45
CA SER A 7 -11.00 -42.02 -8.05
C SER A 7 -11.20 -41.93 -6.54
N GLY A 8 -11.93 -40.89 -6.12
CA GLY A 8 -12.87 -41.00 -5.00
C GLY A 8 -12.45 -40.36 -3.68
N SER A 9 -12.69 -39.06 -3.55
CA SER A 9 -12.87 -38.39 -2.27
C SER A 9 -14.10 -38.97 -1.54
N PRO A 10 -14.07 -39.02 -0.19
CA PRO A 10 -15.26 -38.67 0.57
C PRO A 10 -14.95 -37.59 1.63
N SER A 11 -15.81 -36.57 1.67
CA SER A 11 -15.83 -35.49 2.66
C SER A 11 -16.11 -36.01 4.08
N PRO A 12 -15.41 -35.54 5.12
CA PRO A 12 -15.85 -35.76 6.50
C PRO A 12 -16.81 -34.66 6.96
N SER A 13 -17.93 -35.10 7.52
CA SER A 13 -18.97 -34.29 8.14
C SER A 13 -18.44 -33.52 9.37
N TYR A 14 -18.73 -32.21 9.44
CA TYR A 14 -18.46 -31.41 10.62
C TYR A 14 -19.49 -31.70 11.72
N LYS A 15 -19.02 -32.24 12.85
CA LYS A 15 -19.69 -32.19 14.16
C LYS A 15 -18.83 -31.34 15.08
N PHE A 16 -19.37 -30.23 15.58
CA PHE A 16 -18.74 -29.42 16.61
C PHE A 16 -18.86 -30.12 17.97
N PRO A 17 -17.79 -30.23 18.76
CA PRO A 17 -17.91 -30.41 20.20
C PRO A 17 -18.00 -29.04 20.89
N ASN A 18 -19.07 -28.83 21.65
CA ASN A 18 -19.12 -27.82 22.70
C ASN A 18 -18.20 -28.26 23.86
N MET A 19 -17.37 -27.34 24.37
CA MET A 19 -17.06 -27.26 25.80
C MET A 19 -16.42 -25.91 26.15
N ASP A 20 -16.94 -25.33 27.23
CA ASP A 20 -16.62 -24.06 27.88
C ASP A 20 -15.28 -24.06 28.67
N GLU A 21 -14.83 -22.83 28.98
CA GLU A 21 -13.85 -22.37 30.00
C GLU A 21 -12.38 -22.82 29.83
N ASP A 22 -11.33 -21.98 29.85
CA ASP A 22 -11.02 -20.78 30.65
C ASP A 22 -9.97 -19.87 29.94
N ALA A 23 -9.94 -18.59 30.33
CA ALA A 23 -9.26 -17.42 29.74
C ALA A 23 -7.71 -17.33 29.94
N PRO A 24 -6.99 -16.20 29.66
CA PRO A 24 -7.18 -15.09 28.70
C PRO A 24 -5.91 -14.80 27.85
N GLY A 25 -6.06 -14.14 26.70
CA GLY A 25 -4.99 -13.32 26.12
C GLY A 25 -4.87 -13.39 24.60
N SER A 26 -5.35 -12.37 23.91
CA SER A 26 -4.67 -11.68 22.81
C SER A 26 -5.69 -10.84 22.03
N SER A 27 -5.54 -9.53 22.09
CA SER A 27 -6.29 -8.56 21.28
C SER A 27 -5.83 -8.64 19.83
N ALA A 28 -6.49 -9.47 19.02
CA ALA A 28 -6.47 -9.38 17.57
C ALA A 28 -7.70 -8.59 17.13
N GLN A 29 -7.51 -7.35 16.66
CA GLN A 29 -8.57 -6.57 16.04
C GLN A 29 -9.01 -7.28 14.75
N GLN A 30 -10.26 -7.75 14.73
CA GLN A 30 -10.90 -8.40 13.59
C GLN A 30 -11.20 -7.37 12.49
N PHE A 31 -10.73 -7.65 11.28
CA PHE A 31 -11.19 -7.02 10.04
C PHE A 31 -12.69 -7.25 9.89
N THR A 32 -13.49 -6.19 9.95
CA THR A 32 -14.92 -6.24 9.64
C THR A 32 -15.15 -5.53 8.31
N ILE A 33 -15.45 -6.30 7.26
CA ILE A 33 -15.91 -5.77 5.98
C ILE A 33 -17.37 -5.34 6.17
N LYS A 34 -17.62 -4.03 6.23
CA LYS A 34 -18.98 -3.47 6.15
C LYS A 34 -19.30 -3.20 4.69
N THR A 35 -20.14 -4.04 4.08
CA THR A 35 -20.96 -3.65 2.93
C THR A 35 -22.19 -2.93 3.47
N ASN A 36 -22.36 -1.65 3.14
CA ASN A 36 -23.68 -1.02 3.17
C ASN A 36 -23.78 0.01 2.04
N THR A 37 -24.62 -0.34 1.07
CA THR A 37 -25.31 0.58 0.16
C THR A 37 -26.25 1.44 0.99
N ASP A 38 -26.13 2.77 0.88
CA ASP A 38 -27.28 3.66 1.09
C ASP A 38 -27.10 4.97 0.31
N MET A 39 -28.19 5.40 -0.31
CA MET A 39 -28.32 6.53 -1.22
C MET A 39 -28.54 7.86 -0.48
N ALA A 40 -28.08 8.93 -1.13
CA ALA A 40 -28.46 10.35 -1.01
C ALA A 40 -27.76 11.21 0.07
N ASP A 41 -26.94 12.18 -0.38
CA ASP A 41 -27.33 13.60 -0.47
C ASP A 41 -26.25 14.36 -1.28
N ASP A 42 -26.59 14.81 -2.50
CA ASP A 42 -25.69 15.57 -3.40
C ASP A 42 -25.57 17.02 -2.93
N THR A 43 -24.79 17.24 -1.87
CA THR A 43 -24.03 18.48 -1.75
C THR A 43 -22.63 18.13 -2.25
N GLU A 44 -22.15 18.74 -3.34
CA GLU A 44 -20.75 18.64 -3.77
C GLU A 44 -19.85 19.14 -2.63
N LYS A 45 -19.54 18.25 -1.68
CA LYS A 45 -18.43 18.44 -0.77
C LYS A 45 -17.19 18.35 -1.64
N SER A 46 -16.50 19.47 -1.81
CA SER A 46 -15.16 19.48 -2.40
C SER A 46 -14.31 18.41 -1.70
N SER A 47 -13.87 17.41 -2.46
CA SER A 47 -13.02 16.35 -1.91
C SER A 47 -11.68 16.95 -1.48
N TYR A 48 -11.24 16.57 -0.27
CA TYR A 48 -9.92 16.98 0.23
C TYR A 48 -8.79 16.40 -0.63
N LEU A 49 -8.99 15.24 -1.27
CA LEU A 49 -8.06 14.69 -2.25
C LEU A 49 -7.97 15.57 -3.51
N ASP A 50 -9.08 16.16 -3.99
CA ASP A 50 -9.07 17.02 -5.19
C ASP A 50 -8.37 18.34 -4.90
N ASP A 51 -8.65 18.89 -3.71
CA ASP A 51 -7.95 20.05 -3.20
C ASP A 51 -6.46 19.76 -3.02
N ALA A 52 -6.09 18.58 -2.50
CA ALA A 52 -4.70 18.18 -2.33
C ALA A 52 -3.99 18.07 -3.68
N PHE A 53 -4.62 17.44 -4.67
CA PHE A 53 -4.09 17.31 -6.03
C PHE A 53 -3.84 18.68 -6.66
N THR A 54 -4.85 19.55 -6.65
CA THR A 54 -4.75 20.92 -7.19
C THR A 54 -3.63 21.70 -6.50
N THR A 55 -3.51 21.56 -5.18
CA THR A 55 -2.48 22.24 -4.39
C THR A 55 -1.07 21.73 -4.68
N SER A 56 -0.92 20.42 -4.88
CA SER A 56 0.35 19.80 -5.28
C SER A 56 0.76 20.22 -6.70
N MET A 57 -0.19 20.33 -7.64
CA MET A 57 0.07 20.87 -8.99
C MET A 57 0.56 22.33 -8.96
N LEU A 58 0.13 23.11 -7.97
CA LEU A 58 0.64 24.46 -7.69
C LEU A 58 1.97 24.47 -6.91
N LYS A 59 2.60 23.31 -6.71
CA LYS A 59 3.88 23.11 -5.98
C LYS A 59 3.84 23.52 -4.50
N LYS A 60 2.66 23.55 -3.90
CA LYS A 60 2.46 23.89 -2.47
C LYS A 60 2.35 22.62 -1.62
N ASN A 61 3.43 21.83 -1.57
CA ASN A 61 3.35 20.46 -1.04
C ASN A 61 3.03 20.38 0.47
N ASP A 62 3.41 21.36 1.29
CA ASP A 62 3.03 21.38 2.71
C ASP A 62 1.51 21.59 2.89
N GLU A 63 0.92 22.48 2.09
CA GLU A 63 -0.53 22.69 2.06
C GLU A 63 -1.25 21.44 1.51
N ALA A 64 -0.68 20.79 0.49
CA ALA A 64 -1.20 19.53 -0.06
C ALA A 64 -1.15 18.39 0.97
N LEU A 65 -0.07 18.27 1.76
CA LEU A 65 0.05 17.29 2.83
C LEU A 65 -1.03 17.49 3.90
N GLY A 66 -1.30 18.75 4.28
CA GLY A 66 -2.38 19.07 5.21
C GLY A 66 -3.75 18.59 4.70
N LYS A 67 -4.02 18.76 3.41
CA LYS A 67 -5.26 18.31 2.77
C LYS A 67 -5.34 16.78 2.65
N LEU A 68 -4.23 16.11 2.35
CA LEU A 68 -4.13 14.65 2.39
C LEU A 68 -4.43 14.09 3.79
N GLN A 69 -3.96 14.74 4.85
CA GLN A 69 -4.30 14.32 6.22
C GLN A 69 -5.78 14.54 6.52
N GLN A 70 -6.38 15.65 6.06
CA GLN A 70 -7.83 15.86 6.15
C GLN A 70 -8.63 14.80 5.40
N ALA A 71 -8.17 14.36 4.23
CA ALA A 71 -8.81 13.27 3.49
C ALA A 71 -8.85 11.97 4.32
N ILE A 72 -7.74 11.62 4.98
CA ILE A 72 -7.71 10.48 5.92
C ILE A 72 -8.67 10.68 7.08
N ASP A 73 -8.65 11.85 7.72
CA ASP A 73 -9.47 12.13 8.91
C ASP A 73 -10.98 12.09 8.58
N ASN A 74 -11.35 12.39 7.33
CA ASN A 74 -12.71 12.29 6.81
C ASN A 74 -13.05 10.91 6.22
N ASN A 75 -12.13 9.95 6.27
CA ASN A 75 -12.25 8.62 5.65
C ASN A 75 -12.59 8.69 4.15
N GLU A 76 -11.98 9.63 3.42
CA GLU A 76 -12.05 9.60 1.95
C GLU A 76 -11.35 8.36 1.41
N ASN A 77 -11.94 7.75 0.39
CA ASN A 77 -11.34 6.59 -0.28
C ASN A 77 -10.25 7.07 -1.24
N PHE A 78 -9.03 6.57 -1.04
CA PHE A 78 -7.92 6.78 -1.95
C PHE A 78 -8.04 5.78 -3.10
N ASP A 79 -8.42 6.26 -4.28
CA ASP A 79 -8.66 5.41 -5.44
C ASP A 79 -7.68 5.72 -6.57
N ILE A 80 -7.60 4.82 -7.54
CA ILE A 80 -6.93 5.05 -8.82
C ILE A 80 -8.01 5.38 -9.83
N GLY A 81 -8.51 6.61 -9.72
CA GLY A 81 -9.61 7.11 -10.52
C GLY A 81 -9.18 7.49 -11.95
N PHE A 82 -10.06 7.22 -12.91
CA PHE A 82 -10.05 7.88 -14.21
C PHE A 82 -10.90 9.15 -14.07
N HIS A 83 -10.27 10.32 -13.90
CA HIS A 83 -11.04 11.56 -13.90
C HIS A 83 -11.17 12.08 -15.33
N ARG A 84 -12.39 12.06 -15.87
CA ARG A 84 -12.73 12.90 -17.02
C ARG A 84 -12.88 14.31 -16.48
N SER A 85 -11.77 15.06 -16.42
CA SER A 85 -11.79 16.46 -16.03
C SER A 85 -12.79 17.23 -16.88
N MET A 86 -13.77 17.88 -16.26
CA MET A 86 -14.42 19.07 -16.83
C MET A 86 -13.34 20.15 -16.95
N ILE A 87 -12.57 20.11 -18.03
CA ILE A 87 -12.04 21.33 -18.64
C ILE A 87 -13.05 21.69 -19.73
N ASP A 88 -14.22 22.14 -19.32
CA ASP A 88 -15.03 22.99 -20.18
C ASP A 88 -14.48 24.40 -20.03
N GLU A 89 -14.20 25.04 -21.16
CA GLU A 89 -13.52 26.33 -21.33
C GLU A 89 -11.99 26.28 -21.23
N LEU A 90 -11.35 25.68 -22.25
CA LEU A 90 -10.45 26.41 -23.14
C LEU A 90 -10.18 25.56 -24.39
N GLU A 91 -10.60 26.10 -25.52
CA GLU A 91 -10.52 25.50 -26.84
C GLU A 91 -9.13 24.91 -27.17
N TRP A 92 -9.15 23.68 -27.70
CA TRP A 92 -8.29 23.25 -28.81
C TRP A 92 -6.76 23.36 -28.59
N ILE A 93 -6.21 22.56 -27.66
CA ILE A 93 -4.82 22.09 -27.81
C ILE A 93 -4.76 20.57 -27.64
N ASP A 94 -4.64 19.92 -28.80
CA ASP A 94 -4.15 18.57 -29.07
C ASP A 94 -4.75 17.36 -28.33
N SER A 95 -5.49 16.59 -29.11
CA SER A 95 -6.28 15.41 -28.78
C SER A 95 -5.51 14.17 -28.28
N HIS A 96 -4.24 14.23 -27.83
CA HIS A 96 -3.47 13.02 -27.51
C HIS A 96 -2.58 13.01 -26.25
N TYR A 97 -2.56 14.05 -25.41
CA TYR A 97 -1.72 14.04 -24.19
C TYR A 97 -2.30 14.89 -23.06
N HIS A 98 -3.29 14.35 -22.34
CA HIS A 98 -3.43 14.53 -20.88
C HIS A 98 -4.57 13.64 -20.36
N ASP A 99 -4.40 12.32 -20.51
CA ASP A 99 -5.04 11.38 -19.59
C ASP A 99 -4.40 11.60 -18.21
N ASN A 100 -4.97 12.51 -17.42
CA ASN A 100 -4.55 12.70 -16.03
C ASN A 100 -5.15 11.55 -15.20
N PHE A 101 -4.47 10.39 -15.25
CA PHE A 101 -4.67 9.35 -14.26
C PHE A 101 -4.44 9.97 -12.87
N ARG A 102 -5.51 10.07 -12.09
CA ARG A 102 -5.41 10.46 -10.69
C ARG A 102 -5.19 9.19 -9.90
N ASP A 103 -3.92 8.94 -9.62
CA ASP A 103 -3.52 7.95 -8.64
C ASP A 103 -3.26 8.67 -7.32
N ASP A 104 -4.21 8.55 -6.39
CA ASP A 104 -4.14 9.21 -5.08
C ASP A 104 -2.91 8.75 -4.28
N VAL A 105 -2.44 7.53 -4.50
CA VAL A 105 -1.20 7.02 -3.89
C VAL A 105 0.02 7.71 -4.51
N SER A 106 0.06 7.88 -5.83
CA SER A 106 1.14 8.66 -6.48
C SER A 106 1.18 10.12 -6.04
N LEU A 107 0.03 10.73 -5.70
CA LEU A 107 -0.01 12.07 -5.13
C LEU A 107 0.68 12.12 -3.76
N VAL A 108 0.43 11.13 -2.91
CA VAL A 108 1.14 10.96 -1.62
C VAL A 108 2.65 10.87 -1.89
N ASP A 109 3.06 10.02 -2.84
CA ASP A 109 4.46 9.83 -3.18
C ASP A 109 5.14 11.13 -3.63
N ASN A 110 4.45 11.94 -4.43
CA ASN A 110 4.96 13.23 -4.91
C ASN A 110 5.18 14.21 -3.75
N VAL A 111 4.18 14.35 -2.87
CA VAL A 111 4.24 15.27 -1.72
C VAL A 111 5.41 14.90 -0.80
N PHE A 112 5.54 13.62 -0.44
CA PHE A 112 6.62 13.16 0.43
C PHE A 112 8.00 13.18 -0.25
N ALA A 113 8.10 12.80 -1.52
CA ALA A 113 9.35 12.86 -2.26
C ALA A 113 9.83 14.31 -2.41
N CYS A 114 8.92 15.27 -2.65
CA CYS A 114 9.29 16.67 -2.70
C CYS A 114 9.80 17.17 -1.34
N LYS A 115 9.10 16.85 -0.24
CA LYS A 115 9.54 17.16 1.12
C LYS A 115 10.94 16.59 1.39
N PHE A 116 11.15 15.30 1.07
CA PHE A 116 12.45 14.63 1.22
C PHE A 116 13.57 15.31 0.42
N ASN A 117 13.31 15.68 -0.84
CA ASN A 117 14.31 16.26 -1.74
C ASN A 117 14.70 17.68 -1.35
N ASN A 118 13.79 18.43 -0.71
CA ASN A 118 14.05 19.77 -0.21
C ASN A 118 14.77 19.79 1.14
N THR A 119 14.77 18.67 1.86
CA THR A 119 15.48 18.50 3.13
C THR A 119 16.96 18.21 2.90
N THR A 120 17.83 18.80 3.72
CA THR A 120 19.28 18.56 3.67
C THR A 120 19.77 17.66 4.80
N ASP A 121 19.19 17.78 5.98
CA ASP A 121 19.55 16.98 7.14
C ASP A 121 19.17 15.50 6.96
N VAL A 122 20.07 14.61 7.36
CA VAL A 122 19.93 13.16 7.18
C VAL A 122 18.89 12.57 8.12
N GLN A 123 18.84 13.04 9.37
CA GLN A 123 17.87 12.55 10.35
C GLN A 123 16.46 13.01 10.00
N ASP A 124 16.30 14.24 9.51
CA ASP A 124 15.03 14.74 9.00
C ASP A 124 14.57 13.93 7.78
N LYS A 125 15.47 13.54 6.88
CA LYS A 125 15.15 12.64 5.75
C LYS A 125 14.63 11.28 6.22
N ILE A 126 15.25 10.71 7.25
CA ILE A 126 14.81 9.45 7.85
C ILE A 126 13.43 9.61 8.50
N ALA A 127 13.21 10.71 9.22
CA ALA A 127 11.92 11.04 9.83
C ALA A 127 10.82 11.21 8.77
N ILE A 128 11.12 11.86 7.63
CA ILE A 128 10.18 12.00 6.51
C ILE A 128 9.80 10.63 5.94
N CYS A 129 10.75 9.72 5.75
CA CYS A 129 10.44 8.37 5.28
C CYS A 129 9.59 7.58 6.29
N GLU A 130 9.83 7.74 7.59
CA GLU A 130 8.98 7.15 8.61
C GLU A 130 7.57 7.74 8.62
N GLU A 131 7.45 9.06 8.52
CA GLU A 131 6.17 9.77 8.40
C GLU A 131 5.38 9.29 7.19
N TRP A 132 6.05 9.09 6.06
CA TRP A 132 5.46 8.56 4.83
C TRP A 132 4.94 7.13 5.01
N LEU A 133 5.73 6.22 5.59
CA LEU A 133 5.25 4.86 5.89
C LEU A 133 4.06 4.88 6.87
N CYS A 134 4.10 5.74 7.89
CA CYS A 134 3.00 5.92 8.83
C CYS A 134 1.74 6.47 8.14
N PHE A 135 1.90 7.36 7.17
CA PHE A 135 0.80 7.89 6.37
C PHE A 135 0.17 6.78 5.53
N LEU A 136 0.99 6.02 4.80
CA LEU A 136 0.51 4.90 3.96
C LEU A 136 -0.24 3.86 4.80
N ALA A 137 0.22 3.55 6.01
CA ALA A 137 -0.44 2.59 6.89
C ALA A 137 -1.84 3.01 7.36
N LYS A 138 -2.20 4.29 7.23
CA LYS A 138 -3.54 4.82 7.55
C LYS A 138 -4.52 4.73 6.38
N ILE A 139 -4.01 4.54 5.15
CA ILE A 139 -4.87 4.43 3.97
C ILE A 139 -5.64 3.10 4.04
N ILE A 140 -6.96 3.17 3.89
CA ILE A 140 -7.81 1.98 3.89
C ILE A 140 -7.55 1.21 2.57
N PRO A 141 -7.16 -0.07 2.63
CA PRO A 141 -6.87 -0.82 1.41
C PRO A 141 -8.09 -1.03 0.52
N ILE A 142 -7.91 -0.84 -0.79
CA ILE A 142 -8.90 -1.22 -1.80
C ILE A 142 -8.43 -2.53 -2.46
N ALA A 143 -9.31 -3.53 -2.50
CA ALA A 143 -8.98 -4.89 -2.93
C ALA A 143 -9.01 -5.06 -4.46
N THR A 144 -8.30 -4.21 -5.22
CA THR A 144 -8.05 -4.43 -6.66
C THR A 144 -6.56 -4.66 -6.90
N SER A 145 -6.18 -5.44 -7.92
CA SER A 145 -4.76 -5.66 -8.25
C SER A 145 -4.06 -4.35 -8.56
N ARG A 146 -4.72 -3.49 -9.35
CA ARG A 146 -4.21 -2.19 -9.75
C ARG A 146 -3.89 -1.32 -8.54
N TRP A 147 -4.84 -1.19 -7.61
CA TRP A 147 -4.61 -0.41 -6.39
C TRP A 147 -3.46 -0.98 -5.57
N LEU A 148 -3.46 -2.30 -5.39
CA LEU A 148 -2.45 -2.96 -4.57
C LEU A 148 -1.04 -2.85 -5.17
N SER A 149 -0.88 -2.92 -6.51
CA SER A 149 0.41 -2.72 -7.18
C SER A 149 0.94 -1.29 -6.99
N HIS A 150 0.09 -0.26 -7.08
CA HIS A 150 0.51 1.12 -6.83
C HIS A 150 0.84 1.37 -5.35
N TYR A 151 0.02 0.85 -4.43
CA TYR A 151 0.28 0.94 -3.00
C TYR A 151 1.56 0.19 -2.60
N GLN A 152 1.78 -0.99 -3.17
CA GLN A 152 3.03 -1.73 -3.03
C GLN A 152 4.22 -0.90 -3.56
N PHE A 153 4.09 -0.28 -4.74
CA PHE A 153 5.13 0.55 -5.33
C PHE A 153 5.50 1.73 -4.44
N SER A 154 4.50 2.39 -3.84
CA SER A 154 4.71 3.50 -2.89
C SER A 154 5.54 3.07 -1.68
N ILE A 155 5.19 1.94 -1.04
CA ILE A 155 5.98 1.39 0.07
C ILE A 155 7.41 1.07 -0.38
N TYR A 156 7.55 0.39 -1.53
CA TYR A 156 8.86 0.10 -2.11
C TYR A 156 9.67 1.38 -2.34
N TYR A 157 9.05 2.43 -2.87
CA TYR A 157 9.69 3.69 -3.17
C TYR A 157 10.18 4.38 -1.89
N THR A 158 9.41 4.35 -0.80
CA THR A 158 9.88 4.86 0.50
C THR A 158 11.12 4.11 0.99
N PHE A 159 11.15 2.78 0.88
CA PHE A 159 12.34 1.99 1.23
C PHE A 159 13.53 2.22 0.30
N HIS A 160 13.28 2.49 -0.98
CA HIS A 160 14.31 2.90 -1.92
C HIS A 160 14.96 4.22 -1.49
N MET A 161 14.15 5.21 -1.13
CA MET A 161 14.65 6.50 -0.64
C MET A 161 15.45 6.35 0.66
N LEU A 162 14.99 5.53 1.61
CA LEU A 162 15.74 5.16 2.81
C LEU A 162 17.09 4.51 2.49
N ALA A 163 17.13 3.59 1.53
CA ALA A 163 18.37 2.93 1.12
C ALA A 163 19.39 3.94 0.57
N LEU A 164 18.94 4.97 -0.16
CA LEU A 164 19.81 6.06 -0.61
C LEU A 164 20.40 6.86 0.56
N VAL A 165 19.62 7.09 1.63
CA VAL A 165 20.14 7.75 2.84
C VAL A 165 21.19 6.87 3.52
N PHE A 166 20.87 5.59 3.76
CA PHE A 166 21.76 4.66 4.45
C PHE A 166 23.05 4.34 3.69
N ARG A 167 23.12 4.60 2.37
CA ARG A 167 24.38 4.53 1.61
C ARG A 167 25.42 5.54 2.07
N HIS A 168 24.97 6.69 2.58
CA HIS A 168 25.84 7.79 3.01
C HIS A 168 25.82 7.99 4.53
N TYR A 169 24.96 7.27 5.23
CA TYR A 169 24.78 7.34 6.67
C TYR A 169 24.72 5.93 7.28
N GLU A 170 25.82 5.54 7.91
CA GLU A 170 25.94 4.20 8.50
C GLU A 170 25.37 4.18 9.92
N ASN A 171 24.09 3.84 10.04
CA ASN A 171 23.42 3.61 11.32
C ASN A 171 22.68 2.26 11.29
N LYS A 172 23.35 1.24 11.84
CA LYS A 172 22.82 -0.13 11.83
C LYS A 172 21.56 -0.29 12.68
N ASP A 173 21.40 0.50 13.73
CA ASP A 173 20.24 0.40 14.61
C ASP A 173 18.99 0.94 13.93
N GLU A 174 19.08 2.09 13.27
CA GLU A 174 17.97 2.62 12.46
C GLU A 174 17.67 1.74 11.26
N LYS A 175 18.71 1.29 10.55
CA LYS A 175 18.55 0.37 9.42
C LYS A 175 17.81 -0.91 9.85
N LYS A 176 18.18 -1.48 11.01
CA LYS A 176 17.50 -2.65 11.60
C LYS A 176 16.06 -2.35 12.02
N ARG A 177 15.79 -1.15 12.54
CA ARG A 177 14.43 -0.70 12.90
C ARG A 177 13.52 -0.67 11.67
N PHE A 178 13.96 -0.05 10.57
CA PHE A 178 13.20 0.00 9.32
C PHE A 178 13.03 -1.38 8.68
N TYR A 179 14.07 -2.23 8.71
CA TYR A 179 13.95 -3.61 8.26
C TYR A 179 12.82 -4.35 9.01
N LYS A 180 12.74 -4.21 10.34
CA LYS A 180 11.67 -4.81 11.14
C LYS A 180 10.27 -4.25 10.82
N ILE A 181 10.17 -2.98 10.42
CA ILE A 181 8.90 -2.37 9.98
C ILE A 181 8.48 -2.88 8.60
N SER A 182 9.43 -3.19 7.72
CA SER A 182 9.13 -3.69 6.37
C SER A 182 8.37 -5.01 6.39
N LEU A 183 8.77 -5.94 7.27
CA LEU A 183 8.24 -7.30 7.26
C LEU A 183 6.71 -7.36 7.45
N PRO A 184 6.12 -6.72 8.48
CA PRO A 184 4.67 -6.70 8.65
C PRO A 184 3.93 -6.04 7.48
N LEU A 185 4.48 -4.98 6.87
CA LEU A 185 3.86 -4.30 5.73
C LEU A 185 3.74 -5.25 4.54
N PHE A 186 4.84 -5.87 4.12
CA PHE A 186 4.83 -6.76 2.97
C PHE A 186 4.09 -8.08 3.22
N LYS A 187 4.12 -8.60 4.46
CA LYS A 187 3.25 -9.72 4.87
C LYS A 187 1.77 -9.36 4.69
N SER A 188 1.37 -8.16 5.11
CA SER A 188 -0.01 -7.67 4.97
C SER A 188 -0.40 -7.50 3.50
N LEU A 189 0.50 -6.97 2.66
CA LEU A 189 0.28 -6.86 1.21
C LEU A 189 0.04 -8.24 0.57
N LEU A 190 0.90 -9.23 0.86
CA LEU A 190 0.73 -10.57 0.34
C LEU A 190 -0.59 -11.21 0.80
N GLN A 191 -0.99 -10.99 2.05
CA GLN A 191 -2.29 -11.45 2.52
C GLN A 191 -3.44 -10.78 1.76
N ALA A 192 -3.33 -9.47 1.52
CA ALA A 192 -4.33 -8.71 0.76
C ALA A 192 -4.49 -9.22 -0.67
N THR A 193 -3.42 -9.70 -1.33
CA THR A 193 -3.53 -10.29 -2.67
C THR A 193 -4.51 -11.47 -2.74
N ASN A 194 -4.67 -12.23 -1.64
CA ASN A 194 -5.60 -13.38 -1.60
C ASN A 194 -7.07 -12.95 -1.49
N LEU A 195 -7.34 -11.67 -1.23
CA LEU A 195 -8.67 -11.11 -1.06
C LEU A 195 -9.16 -10.36 -2.30
N ILE A 196 -8.32 -10.23 -3.34
CA ILE A 196 -8.66 -9.56 -4.59
C ILE A 196 -9.68 -10.45 -5.35
N PRO A 197 -10.86 -9.93 -5.73
CA PRO A 197 -11.88 -10.67 -6.46
C PRO A 197 -11.62 -10.68 -7.98
N GLU A 198 -10.37 -10.90 -8.39
CA GLU A 198 -9.90 -10.81 -9.78
C GLU A 198 -9.37 -12.15 -10.28
N THR A 199 -8.88 -12.20 -11.53
CA THR A 199 -8.41 -13.44 -12.13
C THR A 199 -7.18 -13.98 -11.42
N SER A 200 -6.94 -15.30 -11.51
CA SER A 200 -5.73 -15.91 -10.95
C SER A 200 -4.45 -15.33 -11.54
N GLU A 201 -4.48 -14.87 -12.79
CA GLU A 201 -3.34 -14.22 -13.45
C GLU A 201 -3.02 -12.86 -12.83
N GLU A 202 -4.03 -12.01 -12.62
CA GLU A 202 -3.87 -10.71 -11.94
C GLU A 202 -3.34 -10.88 -10.52
N ILE A 203 -3.92 -11.82 -9.76
CA ILE A 203 -3.46 -12.13 -8.40
C ILE A 203 -2.00 -12.60 -8.39
N VAL A 204 -1.60 -13.47 -9.33
CA VAL A 204 -0.22 -13.95 -9.42
C VAL A 204 0.73 -12.81 -9.77
N ASN A 205 0.38 -11.95 -10.71
CA ASN A 205 1.20 -10.79 -11.08
C ASN A 205 1.41 -9.85 -9.89
N THR A 206 0.34 -9.50 -9.16
CA THR A 206 0.47 -8.64 -7.97
C THR A 206 1.27 -9.31 -6.86
N LYS A 207 1.15 -10.63 -6.66
CA LYS A 207 2.01 -11.36 -5.72
C LYS A 207 3.48 -11.28 -6.10
N LEU A 208 3.79 -11.42 -7.39
CA LEU A 208 5.17 -11.31 -7.89
C LEU A 208 5.72 -9.90 -7.65
N ASP A 209 4.94 -8.84 -7.91
CA ASP A 209 5.33 -7.46 -7.62
C ASP A 209 5.69 -7.26 -6.14
N VAL A 210 4.85 -7.79 -5.24
CA VAL A 210 5.11 -7.73 -3.79
C VAL A 210 6.38 -8.51 -3.41
N LEU A 211 6.57 -9.72 -3.95
CA LEU A 211 7.75 -10.55 -3.69
C LEU A 211 9.05 -9.93 -4.21
N LEU A 212 9.01 -9.24 -5.36
CA LEU A 212 10.15 -8.50 -5.90
C LEU A 212 10.58 -7.38 -4.94
N SER A 213 9.63 -6.66 -4.36
CA SER A 213 9.91 -5.60 -3.39
C SER A 213 10.46 -6.11 -2.07
N ILE A 214 9.95 -7.25 -1.57
CA ILE A 214 10.54 -7.94 -0.42
C ILE A 214 11.98 -8.32 -0.72
N SER A 215 12.24 -8.88 -1.90
CA SER A 215 13.57 -9.30 -2.33
C SER A 215 14.54 -8.11 -2.40
N PHE A 216 14.10 -6.97 -2.94
CA PHE A 216 14.90 -5.74 -2.94
C PHE A 216 15.27 -5.30 -1.52
N ILE A 217 14.31 -5.28 -0.60
CA ILE A 217 14.56 -4.86 0.79
C ILE A 217 15.51 -5.83 1.49
N ALA A 218 15.33 -7.14 1.30
CA ALA A 218 16.25 -8.13 1.83
C ALA A 218 17.70 -7.88 1.39
N VAL A 219 17.91 -7.46 0.13
CA VAL A 219 19.23 -7.12 -0.40
C VAL A 219 19.76 -5.80 0.16
N GLN A 220 18.96 -4.73 0.20
CA GLN A 220 19.44 -3.43 0.70
C GLN A 220 19.74 -3.46 2.20
N PHE A 221 19.03 -4.31 2.95
CA PHE A 221 19.14 -4.45 4.39
C PHE A 221 19.85 -5.75 4.82
N TYR A 222 20.63 -6.38 3.92
CA TYR A 222 21.24 -7.70 4.15
C TYR A 222 22.10 -7.80 5.42
N ASP A 223 22.77 -6.72 5.81
CA ASP A 223 23.68 -6.63 6.94
C ASP A 223 22.95 -6.56 8.29
N VAL A 224 21.65 -6.26 8.27
CA VAL A 224 20.76 -6.24 9.43
C VAL A 224 19.60 -7.23 9.31
N SER A 225 19.50 -7.92 8.16
CA SER A 225 18.49 -8.90 7.84
C SER A 225 18.68 -10.17 8.66
N ASP A 226 17.56 -10.74 9.10
CA ASP A 226 17.50 -12.05 9.71
C ASP A 226 17.01 -13.09 8.70
N GLN A 227 17.11 -14.37 9.06
CA GLN A 227 16.59 -15.44 8.21
C GLN A 227 15.05 -15.47 8.15
N GLU A 228 14.34 -14.55 8.82
CA GLU A 228 12.87 -14.57 8.86
C GLU A 228 12.27 -14.21 7.50
N ILE A 229 12.81 -13.20 6.82
CA ILE A 229 12.34 -12.82 5.48
C ILE A 229 12.58 -13.92 4.47
N VAL A 230 13.72 -14.61 4.56
CA VAL A 230 14.10 -15.73 3.68
C VAL A 230 13.14 -16.90 3.88
N LYS A 231 12.93 -17.32 5.13
CA LYS A 231 11.96 -18.38 5.46
C LYS A 231 10.54 -18.01 5.02
N TYR A 232 10.18 -16.74 5.13
CA TYR A 232 8.86 -16.27 4.71
C TYR A 232 8.69 -16.32 3.18
N ILE A 233 9.70 -15.90 2.41
CA ILE A 233 9.69 -16.02 0.93
C ILE A 233 9.59 -17.49 0.53
N GLU A 234 10.37 -18.38 1.16
CA GLU A 234 10.37 -19.82 0.86
C GLU A 234 9.02 -20.50 1.11
N VAL A 235 8.21 -20.01 2.07
CA VAL A 235 6.90 -20.57 2.41
C VAL A 235 5.75 -19.92 1.62
N SER A 236 5.94 -18.68 1.15
CA SER A 236 4.89 -17.91 0.47
C SER A 236 4.87 -18.12 -1.06
N CYS A 237 5.93 -18.70 -1.62
CA CYS A 237 6.03 -19.17 -3.00
C CYS A 237 5.59 -20.63 -3.12
#